data_AF-A0A8B3N931-F1
#
_entry.id   AF-A0A8B3N931-F1
#
_cell.length_a   1.000
_cell.length_b   1.000
_cell.length_c   1.000
_cell.angle_alpha   90.00
_cell.angle_beta   90.00
_cell.angle_gamma   90.00
#
_symmetry.space_group_name_H-M   'P 1'
#
loop_
_entity.id
_entity.type
_entity.pdbx_description
1 polymer ?
#
loop_
_entity_poly.entity_id
_entity_poly.type
_entity_poly.pdbx_seq_one_letter_code
_entity_poly.pdbx_strand_id
1 'polypeptide(L)'
;NARGLVTERGRPWTKACVGTILTSEKYIGNNVWNRISHRLLHDRVRNPPSAFVRADAVIEPLVTRALFDRAQAIRRARAYLRPDEELLADLTKLLKERGKLSSPIIDAAPFCHSASIYAHRFGSMKAAYQLIGYDASANYRKLDVSNRLKQIRQQVVEELMSNIDKVGGSALYDPKTKLLCVNDEFSIAIWIARYRIIVTG
;
A
#
# COMPACT_ATOMS: atom_id res chain seq x y z
N ASN A 1 -26.80 -3.20 -12.89
CA ASN A 1 -27.63 -3.70 -11.77
C ASN A 1 -29.10 -3.32 -11.91
N ALA A 2 -29.47 -2.10 -12.34
CA ALA A 2 -30.88 -1.74 -12.57
C ALA A 2 -31.66 -2.72 -13.49
N ARG A 3 -30.97 -3.35 -14.45
CA ARG A 3 -31.53 -4.38 -15.34
C ARG A 3 -31.80 -5.75 -14.70
N GLY A 4 -31.58 -5.92 -13.39
CA GLY A 4 -31.78 -7.19 -12.67
C GLY A 4 -30.78 -8.32 -13.02
N LEU A 5 -29.86 -8.10 -13.97
CA LEU A 5 -28.86 -9.10 -14.35
C LEU A 5 -27.85 -9.34 -13.23
N VAL A 6 -27.53 -10.62 -13.00
CA VAL A 6 -26.53 -11.09 -12.04
C VAL A 6 -25.33 -11.69 -12.76
N THR A 7 -24.23 -11.84 -12.03
CA THR A 7 -23.04 -12.57 -12.47
C THR A 7 -23.30 -14.08 -12.45
N GLU A 8 -22.41 -14.87 -13.05
CA GLU A 8 -22.43 -16.34 -13.00
C GLU A 8 -22.56 -16.92 -11.58
N ARG A 9 -22.07 -16.19 -10.56
CA ARG A 9 -22.15 -16.57 -9.14
C ARG A 9 -23.40 -16.07 -8.43
N GLY A 10 -24.42 -15.60 -9.17
CA GLY A 10 -25.67 -15.05 -8.61
C GLY A 10 -25.53 -13.71 -7.89
N ARG A 11 -24.39 -13.02 -8.03
CA ARG A 11 -24.12 -11.74 -7.35
C ARG A 11 -24.36 -10.54 -8.27
N PRO A 12 -24.70 -9.35 -7.74
CA PRO A 12 -24.74 -8.12 -8.54
C PRO A 12 -23.40 -7.83 -9.23
N TRP A 13 -23.45 -7.13 -10.35
CA TRP A 13 -22.25 -6.72 -11.06
C TRP A 13 -21.51 -5.63 -10.29
N THR A 14 -20.19 -5.78 -10.19
CA THR A 14 -19.30 -4.77 -9.59
C THR A 14 -18.31 -4.26 -10.62
N LYS A 15 -17.79 -3.04 -10.43
CA LYS A 15 -16.74 -2.46 -11.28
C LYS A 15 -15.51 -3.37 -11.37
N ALA A 16 -15.14 -4.04 -10.27
CA ALA A 16 -14.02 -4.97 -10.22
C ALA A 16 -14.25 -6.23 -11.06
N CYS A 17 -15.46 -6.80 -11.01
CA CYS A 17 -15.85 -7.95 -11.82
C CYS A 17 -15.79 -7.62 -13.31
N VAL A 18 -16.39 -6.49 -13.70
CA VAL A 18 -16.34 -5.99 -15.08
C VAL A 18 -14.90 -5.72 -15.53
N GLY A 19 -14.09 -5.09 -14.68
CA GLY A 19 -12.67 -4.85 -14.95
C GLY A 19 -11.89 -6.12 -15.22
N THR A 20 -12.14 -7.18 -14.44
CA THR A 20 -11.50 -8.49 -14.63
C THR A 20 -11.86 -9.10 -15.99
N ILE A 21 -13.15 -9.06 -16.34
CA ILE A 21 -13.67 -9.58 -17.61
C ILE A 21 -13.02 -8.83 -18.78
N LEU A 22 -13.03 -7.49 -18.74
CA LEU A 22 -12.45 -6.67 -19.80
C LEU A 22 -10.94 -6.88 -19.96
N THR A 23 -10.23 -7.45 -18.99
CA THR A 23 -8.78 -7.74 -19.11
C THR A 23 -8.45 -9.17 -19.55
N SER A 24 -9.44 -10.05 -19.61
CA SER A 24 -9.19 -11.48 -19.82
C SER A 24 -9.04 -11.80 -21.31
N GLU A 25 -7.87 -12.28 -21.71
CA GLU A 25 -7.62 -12.67 -23.10
C GLU A 25 -8.34 -13.96 -23.52
N LYS A 26 -8.97 -14.68 -22.58
CA LYS A 26 -9.77 -15.87 -22.91
C LYS A 26 -10.92 -15.56 -23.86
N TYR A 27 -11.44 -14.32 -23.83
CA TYR A 27 -12.52 -13.89 -24.71
C TYR A 27 -12.08 -13.72 -26.17
N ILE A 28 -10.78 -13.60 -26.43
CA ILE A 28 -10.18 -13.63 -27.78
C ILE A 28 -9.51 -14.98 -28.09
N GLY A 29 -9.77 -16.01 -27.28
CA GLY A 29 -9.29 -17.37 -27.49
C GLY A 29 -7.91 -17.70 -26.92
N ASN A 30 -7.28 -16.77 -26.19
CA ASN A 30 -5.94 -17.01 -25.63
C ASN A 30 -6.04 -17.48 -24.18
N ASN A 31 -5.25 -18.49 -23.83
CA ASN A 31 -5.04 -18.90 -22.45
C ASN A 31 -3.71 -18.34 -21.95
N VAL A 32 -3.77 -17.45 -20.94
CA VAL A 32 -2.59 -16.86 -20.33
C VAL A 32 -2.63 -17.11 -18.84
N TRP A 33 -1.66 -17.85 -18.32
CA TRP A 33 -1.53 -18.15 -16.91
C TRP A 33 -0.15 -17.74 -16.37
N ASN A 34 0.09 -18.03 -15.10
CA ASN A 34 1.31 -17.64 -14.38
C ASN A 34 1.57 -16.12 -14.34
N ARG A 35 0.51 -15.30 -14.24
CA ARG A 35 0.63 -13.82 -14.12
C ARG A 35 1.07 -13.37 -12.71
N ILE A 36 0.72 -14.16 -11.71
CA ILE A 36 1.02 -13.96 -10.30
C ILE A 36 1.41 -15.33 -9.75
N SER A 37 2.49 -15.39 -8.98
CA SER A 37 2.90 -16.57 -8.23
C SER A 37 2.77 -16.31 -6.73
N HIS A 38 2.38 -17.35 -5.98
CA HIS A 38 2.35 -17.34 -4.53
C HIS A 38 2.90 -18.68 -4.07
N ARG A 39 4.22 -18.72 -3.82
CA ARG A 39 4.90 -19.93 -3.35
C ARG A 39 4.69 -20.06 -1.84
N LEU A 40 4.69 -21.29 -1.35
CA LEU A 40 4.49 -21.57 0.07
C LEU A 40 5.50 -20.76 0.91
N LEU A 41 5.02 -20.10 1.97
CA LEU A 41 5.81 -19.23 2.87
C LEU A 41 6.52 -18.04 2.20
N HIS A 42 6.15 -17.69 0.98
CA HIS A 42 6.67 -16.53 0.27
C HIS A 42 5.58 -15.53 -0.06
N ASP A 43 5.99 -14.27 -0.19
CA ASP A 43 5.08 -13.21 -0.62
C ASP A 43 4.53 -13.46 -2.02
N ARG A 44 3.35 -12.89 -2.28
CA ARG A 44 2.71 -12.93 -3.59
C ARG A 44 3.47 -12.03 -4.56
N VAL A 45 4.04 -12.61 -5.60
CA VAL A 45 4.85 -11.90 -6.60
C VAL A 45 4.11 -11.81 -7.93
N ARG A 46 4.17 -10.64 -8.57
CA ARG A 46 3.72 -10.47 -9.97
C ARG A 46 4.85 -10.87 -10.91
N ASN A 47 4.59 -11.83 -11.78
CA ASN A 47 5.62 -12.36 -12.67
C ASN A 47 5.85 -11.43 -13.88
N PRO A 48 7.08 -11.38 -14.44
CA PRO A 48 7.33 -10.66 -15.69
C PRO A 48 6.63 -11.35 -16.88
N PRO A 49 6.32 -10.62 -17.97
CA PRO A 49 5.68 -11.21 -19.15
C PRO A 49 6.42 -12.40 -19.77
N SER A 50 7.75 -12.43 -19.68
CA SER A 50 8.59 -13.54 -20.15
C SER A 50 8.35 -14.86 -19.39
N ALA A 51 7.81 -14.79 -18.18
CA ALA A 51 7.46 -15.97 -17.38
C ALA A 51 5.99 -16.39 -17.55
N PHE A 52 5.19 -15.66 -18.35
CA PHE A 52 3.82 -16.06 -18.62
C PHE A 52 3.80 -17.29 -19.51
N VAL A 53 3.01 -18.27 -19.11
CA VAL A 53 2.72 -19.40 -19.98
C VAL A 53 1.47 -19.04 -20.77
N ARG A 54 1.64 -19.02 -22.09
CA ARG A 54 0.66 -18.48 -23.04
C ARG A 54 0.42 -19.49 -24.15
N ALA A 55 -0.84 -19.76 -24.42
CA ALA A 55 -1.28 -20.49 -25.60
C ALA A 55 -2.31 -19.62 -26.32
N ASP A 56 -2.03 -19.28 -27.58
CA ASP A 56 -2.88 -18.42 -28.40
C ASP A 56 -3.88 -19.26 -29.20
N ALA A 57 -5.10 -18.72 -29.39
CA ALA A 57 -6.17 -19.34 -30.19
C ALA A 57 -6.54 -20.79 -29.80
N VAL A 58 -6.45 -21.13 -28.51
CA VAL A 58 -6.79 -22.47 -27.98
C VAL A 58 -8.25 -22.60 -27.54
N ILE A 59 -8.97 -21.49 -27.42
CA ILE A 59 -10.39 -21.44 -27.05
C ILE A 59 -11.12 -20.70 -28.17
N GLU A 60 -12.35 -21.11 -28.48
CA GLU A 60 -13.19 -20.37 -29.44
C GLU A 60 -13.41 -18.92 -28.98
N PRO A 61 -13.05 -17.91 -29.79
CA PRO A 61 -13.19 -16.51 -29.40
C PRO A 61 -14.66 -16.10 -29.27
N LEU A 62 -15.03 -15.55 -28.11
CA LEU A 62 -16.35 -14.96 -27.89
C LEU A 62 -16.47 -13.53 -28.49
N VAL A 63 -15.35 -12.84 -28.66
CA VAL A 63 -15.30 -11.51 -29.27
C VAL A 63 -14.16 -11.41 -30.27
N THR A 64 -14.30 -10.51 -31.24
CA THR A 64 -13.23 -10.26 -32.22
C THR A 64 -12.03 -9.58 -31.57
N ARG A 65 -10.83 -9.89 -32.09
CA ARG A 65 -9.58 -9.26 -31.63
C ARG A 65 -9.64 -7.74 -31.71
N ALA A 66 -10.17 -7.20 -32.80
CA ALA A 66 -10.34 -5.75 -33.00
C ALA A 66 -11.26 -5.10 -31.96
N LEU A 67 -12.33 -5.78 -31.51
CA LEU A 67 -13.19 -5.26 -30.45
C LEU A 67 -12.46 -5.26 -29.09
N PHE A 68 -11.75 -6.33 -28.79
CA PHE A 68 -10.96 -6.43 -27.56
C PHE A 68 -9.85 -5.38 -27.50
N ASP A 69 -9.11 -5.16 -28.59
CA ASP A 69 -8.04 -4.17 -28.65
C ASP A 69 -8.56 -2.74 -28.47
N ARG A 70 -9.72 -2.41 -29.06
CA ARG A 70 -10.41 -1.13 -28.81
C ARG A 70 -10.77 -0.96 -27.34
N ALA A 71 -11.31 -2.00 -26.69
CA ALA A 71 -11.60 -1.97 -25.26
C ALA A 71 -10.33 -1.80 -24.41
N GLN A 72 -9.22 -2.48 -24.76
CA GLN A 72 -7.93 -2.27 -24.11
C GLN A 72 -7.41 -0.85 -24.29
N ALA A 73 -7.53 -0.26 -25.48
CA ALA A 73 -7.09 1.11 -25.75
C ALA A 73 -7.84 2.12 -24.88
N ILE A 74 -9.18 2.03 -24.82
CA ILE A 74 -10.00 2.86 -23.93
C ILE A 74 -9.61 2.65 -22.47
N ARG A 75 -9.36 1.40 -22.06
CA ARG A 75 -8.96 1.07 -20.69
C ARG A 75 -7.58 1.64 -20.35
N ARG A 76 -6.61 1.55 -21.27
CA ARG A 76 -5.26 2.11 -21.11
C ARG A 76 -5.30 3.62 -21.03
N ALA A 77 -6.06 4.29 -21.92
CA ALA A 77 -6.28 5.73 -21.87
C ALA A 77 -6.96 6.19 -20.57
N ARG A 78 -7.81 5.36 -19.96
CA ARG A 78 -8.40 5.63 -18.64
C ARG A 78 -7.48 5.31 -17.47
N ALA A 79 -6.55 4.37 -17.64
CA ALA A 79 -5.60 3.96 -16.60
C ALA A 79 -4.36 4.85 -16.54
N TYR A 80 -4.04 5.53 -17.65
CA TYR A 80 -2.93 6.44 -17.80
C TYR A 80 -3.47 7.77 -18.27
N LEU A 81 -3.65 8.79 -17.41
CA LEU A 81 -3.76 10.17 -17.91
C LEU A 81 -3.77 11.27 -16.83
N ARG A 82 -2.86 11.21 -15.84
CA ARG A 82 -2.37 12.46 -15.25
C ARG A 82 -0.89 12.37 -14.97
N PRO A 83 -0.06 13.32 -15.44
CA PRO A 83 1.32 13.44 -14.98
C PRO A 83 1.34 13.72 -13.46
N ASP A 84 2.48 13.44 -12.83
CA ASP A 84 2.66 13.62 -11.39
C ASP A 84 2.38 15.08 -10.98
N GLU A 85 2.78 16.03 -11.83
CA GLU A 85 2.54 17.47 -11.67
C GLU A 85 1.05 17.83 -11.57
N GLU A 86 0.19 17.24 -12.42
CA GLU A 86 -1.25 17.49 -12.36
C GLU A 86 -1.87 16.93 -11.08
N LEU A 87 -1.40 15.76 -10.62
CA LEU A 87 -1.86 15.18 -9.36
C LEU A 87 -1.48 16.07 -8.16
N LEU A 88 -0.25 16.57 -8.13
CA LEU A 88 0.21 17.48 -7.08
C LEU A 88 -0.52 18.84 -7.17
N ALA A 89 -0.85 19.31 -8.38
CA ALA A 89 -1.66 20.51 -8.59
C ALA A 89 -3.08 20.35 -8.01
N ASP A 90 -3.73 19.20 -8.22
CA ASP A 90 -5.04 18.90 -7.62
C ASP A 90 -4.99 18.95 -6.09
N LEU A 91 -3.98 18.32 -5.47
CA LEU A 91 -3.82 18.35 -4.01
C LEU A 91 -3.55 19.78 -3.51
N THR A 92 -2.74 20.55 -4.23
CA THR A 92 -2.44 21.94 -3.91
C THR A 92 -3.69 22.81 -3.99
N LYS A 93 -4.52 22.61 -5.02
CA LYS A 93 -5.81 23.29 -5.18
C LYS A 93 -6.76 22.93 -4.04
N LEU A 94 -6.91 21.64 -3.74
CA LEU A 94 -7.76 21.17 -2.65
C LEU A 94 -7.30 21.71 -1.29
N LEU A 95 -5.98 21.80 -1.08
CA LEU A 95 -5.41 22.40 0.14
C LEU A 95 -5.78 23.88 0.26
N LYS A 96 -5.69 24.65 -0.82
CA LYS A 96 -6.10 26.07 -0.84
C LYS A 96 -7.58 26.23 -0.52
N GLU A 97 -8.44 25.35 -1.04
CA GLU A 97 -9.89 25.41 -0.83
C GLU A 97 -10.32 25.00 0.59
N ARG A 98 -9.68 23.99 1.18
CA ARG A 98 -10.13 23.37 2.44
C ARG A 98 -9.27 23.74 3.66
N GLY A 99 -8.07 24.29 3.45
CA GLY A 99 -7.08 24.60 4.48
C GLY A 99 -6.43 23.37 5.14
N LYS A 100 -6.97 22.17 4.92
CA LYS A 100 -6.45 20.91 5.44
C LYS A 100 -6.73 19.76 4.49
N LEU A 101 -5.86 18.76 4.49
CA LEU A 101 -6.00 17.53 3.73
C LEU A 101 -6.05 16.32 4.66
N SER A 102 -6.85 15.35 4.28
CA SER A 102 -6.86 13.99 4.83
C SER A 102 -7.39 13.05 3.76
N SER A 103 -7.17 11.73 3.87
CA SER A 103 -7.67 10.79 2.87
C SER A 103 -9.19 10.92 2.63
N PRO A 104 -10.05 11.05 3.65
CA PRO A 104 -11.48 11.31 3.45
C PRO A 104 -11.79 12.62 2.71
N ILE A 105 -11.03 13.68 2.97
CA ILE A 105 -11.22 14.99 2.28
C ILE A 105 -10.85 14.86 0.80
N ILE A 106 -9.77 14.14 0.50
CA ILE A 106 -9.32 13.87 -0.87
C ILE A 106 -10.33 13.00 -1.60
N ASP A 107 -10.78 11.90 -0.99
CA ASP A 107 -11.74 10.98 -1.59
C ASP A 107 -13.12 11.61 -1.82
N ALA A 108 -13.48 12.63 -1.04
CA ALA A 108 -14.71 13.40 -1.23
C ALA A 108 -14.60 14.51 -2.28
N ALA A 109 -13.39 14.83 -2.77
CA ALA A 109 -13.20 15.91 -3.73
C ALA A 109 -13.43 15.42 -5.17
N PRO A 110 -14.36 16.03 -5.93
CA PRO A 110 -14.78 15.53 -7.23
C PRO A 110 -13.70 15.63 -8.33
N PHE A 111 -12.71 16.50 -8.15
CA PHE A 111 -11.60 16.70 -9.10
C PHE A 111 -10.33 15.95 -8.71
N CYS A 112 -10.29 15.33 -7.52
CA CYS A 112 -9.15 14.54 -7.08
C CYS A 112 -9.33 13.06 -7.42
N HIS A 113 -8.21 12.37 -7.58
CA HIS A 113 -8.19 10.93 -7.56
C HIS A 113 -8.39 10.41 -6.12
N SER A 114 -8.62 9.11 -5.95
CA SER A 114 -8.65 8.56 -4.59
C SER A 114 -7.31 8.77 -3.89
N ALA A 115 -7.33 8.97 -2.57
CA ALA A 115 -6.16 9.06 -1.71
C ALA A 115 -5.15 7.91 -1.97
N SER A 116 -5.66 6.70 -2.23
CA SER A 116 -4.82 5.52 -2.53
C SER A 116 -3.93 5.69 -3.76
N ILE A 117 -4.38 6.43 -4.78
CA ILE A 117 -3.63 6.68 -6.01
C ILE A 117 -2.44 7.57 -5.73
N TYR A 118 -2.63 8.65 -4.95
CA TYR A 118 -1.52 9.51 -4.52
C TYR A 118 -0.51 8.74 -3.69
N ALA A 119 -0.97 7.95 -2.72
CA ALA A 119 -0.07 7.15 -1.87
C ALA A 119 0.74 6.13 -2.69
N HIS A 120 0.11 5.43 -3.63
CA HIS A 120 0.80 4.48 -4.51
C HIS A 120 1.80 5.18 -5.42
N ARG A 121 1.46 6.35 -5.96
CA ARG A 121 2.26 7.06 -6.95
C ARG A 121 3.48 7.75 -6.34
N PHE A 122 3.33 8.30 -5.15
CA PHE A 122 4.38 9.05 -4.44
C PHE A 122 5.02 8.24 -3.29
N GLY A 123 4.79 6.92 -3.25
CA GLY A 123 5.32 6.00 -2.23
C GLY A 123 4.61 6.03 -0.87
N SER A 124 4.08 7.19 -0.46
CA SER A 124 3.14 7.30 0.66
C SER A 124 2.32 8.58 0.59
N MET A 125 1.20 8.63 1.31
CA MET A 125 0.41 9.86 1.41
C MET A 125 1.18 10.99 2.14
N LYS A 126 2.03 10.65 3.11
CA LYS A 126 2.91 11.62 3.78
C LYS A 126 3.90 12.24 2.79
N ALA A 127 4.50 11.43 1.91
CA ALA A 127 5.39 11.91 0.86
C ALA A 127 4.66 12.81 -0.16
N ALA A 128 3.43 12.43 -0.55
CA ALA A 128 2.59 13.28 -1.41
C ALA A 128 2.33 14.66 -0.79
N TYR A 129 2.06 14.72 0.51
CA TYR A 129 1.89 15.99 1.23
C TYR A 129 3.18 16.82 1.31
N GLN A 130 4.32 16.17 1.54
CA GLN A 130 5.62 16.85 1.54
C GLN A 130 5.94 17.50 0.19
N LEU A 131 5.61 16.82 -0.92
CA LEU A 131 5.82 17.35 -2.28
C LEU A 131 5.03 18.64 -2.57
N ILE A 132 3.91 18.87 -1.88
CA ILE A 132 3.12 20.12 -1.98
C ILE A 132 3.37 21.08 -0.81
N GLY A 133 4.37 20.81 0.03
CA GLY A 133 4.69 21.64 1.20
C GLY A 133 3.66 21.60 2.33
N TYR A 134 2.80 20.58 2.38
CA TYR A 134 1.77 20.45 3.42
C TYR A 134 2.27 19.65 4.62
N ASP A 135 2.30 20.27 5.80
CA ASP A 135 2.54 19.55 7.06
C ASP A 135 1.26 18.85 7.55
N ALA A 136 1.23 17.54 7.35
CA ALA A 136 0.16 16.67 7.83
C ALA A 136 0.51 15.98 9.17
N SER A 137 1.49 16.48 9.94
CA SER A 137 1.89 15.93 11.25
C SER A 137 0.70 15.64 12.18
N ALA A 138 -0.34 16.48 12.15
CA ALA A 138 -1.58 16.26 12.89
C ALA A 138 -2.29 14.95 12.50
N ASN A 139 -2.32 14.59 11.22
CA ASN A 139 -2.91 13.34 10.71
C ASN A 139 -2.07 12.11 11.09
N TYR A 140 -0.75 12.28 11.22
CA TYR A 140 0.21 11.21 11.51
C TYR A 140 0.68 11.17 12.96
N ARG A 141 0.10 11.98 13.85
CA ARG A 141 0.54 12.14 15.24
C ARG A 141 0.73 10.81 15.98
N LYS A 142 -0.13 9.81 15.72
CA LYS A 142 0.02 8.45 16.30
C LYS A 142 1.21 7.68 15.73
N LEU A 143 1.43 7.76 14.42
CA LEU A 143 2.53 7.09 13.72
C LEU A 143 3.87 7.73 14.09
N ASP A 144 3.94 9.07 14.13
CA ASP A 144 5.15 9.79 14.53
C ASP A 144 5.52 9.50 15.99
N VAL A 145 4.53 9.42 16.90
CA VAL A 145 4.76 8.97 18.29
C VAL A 145 5.26 7.53 18.34
N SER A 146 4.67 6.61 17.57
CA SER A 146 5.13 5.21 17.55
C SER A 146 6.57 5.09 17.04
N ASN A 147 6.93 5.83 15.99
CA ASN A 147 8.30 5.86 15.47
C ASN A 147 9.28 6.44 16.50
N ARG A 148 8.90 7.53 17.18
CA ARG A 148 9.69 8.10 18.27
C ARG A 148 9.89 7.12 19.43
N LEU A 149 8.84 6.41 19.86
CA LEU A 149 8.95 5.39 20.91
C LEU A 149 9.88 4.23 20.50
N LYS A 150 9.86 3.83 19.22
CA LYS A 150 10.81 2.83 18.68
C LYS A 150 12.26 3.32 18.73
N GLN A 151 12.51 4.59 18.37
CA GLN A 151 13.84 5.20 18.43
C GLN A 151 14.35 5.29 19.87
N ILE A 152 13.53 5.76 20.81
CA ILE A 152 13.90 5.81 22.23
C ILE A 152 14.22 4.40 22.75
N ARG A 153 13.41 3.40 22.39
CA ARG A 153 13.69 2.02 22.81
C ARG A 153 15.03 1.51 22.28
N GLN A 154 15.33 1.80 21.02
CA GLN A 154 16.59 1.40 20.40
C GLN A 154 17.78 2.02 21.14
N GLN A 155 17.70 3.32 21.47
CA GLN A 155 18.72 4.02 22.25
C GLN A 155 18.89 3.41 23.66
N VAL A 156 17.80 3.11 24.35
CA VAL A 156 17.86 2.48 25.69
C VAL A 156 18.48 1.09 25.63
N VAL A 157 18.18 0.30 24.60
CA VAL A 157 18.79 -1.03 24.41
C VAL A 157 20.29 -0.90 24.14
N GLU A 158 20.70 0.01 23.26
CA GLU A 158 22.11 0.26 22.94
C GLU A 158 22.89 0.76 24.17
N GLU A 159 22.30 1.66 24.96
CA GLU A 159 22.88 2.13 26.21
C GLU A 159 23.03 1.00 27.24
N LEU A 160 22.00 0.17 27.41
CA LEU A 160 22.01 -0.93 28.35
C LEU A 160 23.03 -2.00 27.96
N MET A 161 23.15 -2.31 26.67
CA MET A 161 24.22 -3.18 26.14
C MET A 161 25.61 -2.61 26.44
N SER A 162 25.83 -1.32 26.20
CA SER A 162 27.13 -0.68 26.49
C SER A 162 27.46 -0.69 27.99
N ASN A 163 26.46 -0.50 28.85
CA ASN A 163 26.67 -0.50 30.29
C ASN A 163 26.96 -1.91 30.83
N ILE A 164 26.33 -2.95 30.27
CA ILE A 164 26.64 -4.35 30.61
C ILE A 164 28.08 -4.70 30.22
N ASP A 165 28.51 -4.30 29.02
CA ASP A 165 29.88 -4.52 28.54
C ASP A 165 30.92 -3.85 29.46
N LYS A 166 30.65 -2.62 29.92
CA LYS A 166 31.53 -1.88 30.85
C LYS A 166 31.72 -2.55 32.21
N VAL A 167 30.73 -3.31 32.70
CA VAL A 167 30.85 -4.06 33.96
C VAL A 167 31.36 -5.49 33.76
N GLY A 168 31.80 -5.84 32.54
CA GLY A 168 32.38 -7.13 32.19
C GLY A 168 31.36 -8.21 31.83
N GLY A 169 30.10 -7.85 31.60
CA GLY A 169 29.08 -8.78 31.09
C GLY A 169 28.98 -8.75 29.56
N SER A 170 28.25 -9.69 28.99
CA SER A 170 27.91 -9.72 27.56
C SER A 170 26.41 -9.55 27.35
N ALA A 171 26.03 -8.87 26.27
CA ALA A 171 24.63 -8.68 25.92
C ALA A 171 24.43 -8.74 24.40
N LEU A 172 23.40 -9.46 23.95
CA LEU A 172 23.06 -9.63 22.54
C LEU A 172 21.57 -9.36 22.30
N TYR A 173 21.28 -8.40 21.43
CA TYR A 173 19.90 -8.02 21.10
C TYR A 173 19.46 -8.62 19.77
N ASP A 174 18.29 -9.26 19.76
CA ASP A 174 17.64 -9.76 18.54
C ASP A 174 16.54 -8.77 18.06
N PRO A 175 16.74 -8.09 16.92
CA PRO A 175 15.75 -7.18 16.37
C PRO A 175 14.45 -7.85 15.92
N LYS A 176 14.42 -9.17 15.69
CA LYS A 176 13.19 -9.89 15.30
C LYS A 176 12.30 -10.15 16.50
N THR A 177 12.86 -10.78 17.54
CA THR A 177 12.11 -11.13 18.76
C THR A 177 12.00 -9.98 19.77
N LYS A 178 12.82 -8.93 19.65
CA LYS A 178 12.91 -7.80 20.59
C LYS A 178 13.37 -8.20 21.99
N LEU A 179 14.14 -9.29 22.08
CA LEU A 179 14.73 -9.79 23.31
C LEU A 179 16.21 -9.43 23.37
N LEU A 180 16.67 -9.08 24.57
CA LEU A 180 18.08 -8.91 24.91
C LEU A 180 18.53 -10.08 25.77
N CYS A 181 19.43 -10.91 25.27
CA CYS A 181 20.06 -11.99 26.04
C CYS A 181 21.28 -11.43 26.78
N VAL A 182 21.39 -11.68 28.08
CA VAL A 182 22.51 -11.22 28.92
C VAL A 182 23.26 -12.44 29.43
N ASN A 183 24.58 -12.46 29.23
CA ASN A 183 25.51 -13.54 29.62
C ASN A 183 25.09 -14.96 29.17
N ASP A 184 24.24 -15.07 28.15
CA ASP A 184 23.57 -16.32 27.76
C ASP A 184 22.77 -17.01 28.89
N GLU A 185 22.44 -16.29 29.96
CA GLU A 185 21.77 -16.82 31.15
C GLU A 185 20.28 -16.46 31.17
N PHE A 186 19.94 -15.22 30.84
CA PHE A 186 18.56 -14.74 30.88
C PHE A 186 18.25 -13.71 29.79
N SER A 187 16.96 -13.58 29.51
CA SER A 187 16.45 -12.66 28.49
C SER A 187 15.62 -11.54 29.09
N ILE A 188 15.83 -10.31 28.62
CA ILE A 188 15.09 -9.11 29.02
C ILE A 188 14.31 -8.59 27.81
N ALA A 189 13.07 -8.15 28.05
CA ALA A 189 12.28 -7.41 27.08
C ALA A 189 12.02 -5.99 27.60
N ILE A 190 12.35 -4.97 26.80
CA ILE A 190 12.15 -3.57 27.16
C ILE A 190 11.00 -2.99 26.32
N TRP A 191 9.99 -2.46 27.01
CA TRP A 191 8.84 -1.81 26.39
C TRP A 191 8.75 -0.35 26.82
N ILE A 192 8.57 0.54 25.84
CA ILE A 192 8.36 1.97 26.10
C ILE A 192 6.94 2.32 25.66
N ALA A 193 6.16 2.79 26.63
CA ALA A 193 4.80 3.24 26.41
C ALA A 193 4.71 4.76 26.54
N ARG A 194 3.80 5.35 25.78
CA ARG A 194 3.34 6.71 26.05
C ARG A 194 2.54 6.71 27.35
N TYR A 195 2.81 7.68 28.21
CA TYR A 195 1.95 7.98 29.34
C TYR A 195 1.44 9.42 29.21
N ARG A 196 0.29 9.70 29.80
CA ARG A 196 -0.31 11.04 29.79
C ARG A 196 -0.54 11.44 31.24
N ILE A 197 0.15 12.48 31.70
CA ILE A 197 -0.17 13.09 32.99
C ILE A 197 -1.53 13.76 32.82
N ILE A 198 -2.52 13.31 33.60
CA ILE A 198 -3.77 14.04 33.77
C ILE A 198 -3.60 14.79 35.08
N VAL A 199 -3.42 16.10 35.01
CA VAL A 199 -3.45 16.96 36.19
C VAL A 199 -4.92 17.17 36.53
N THR A 200 -5.43 16.43 37.51
CA THR A 200 -6.72 16.74 38.14
C THR A 200 -6.52 17.94 39.06
N GLY A 201 -7.16 19.05 38.70
CA GLY A 201 -7.38 20.18 39.60
C GLY A 201 -8.72 20.04 40.32
#